data_AF-A0A8J2PPN3-F1
#
_entry.id   AF-A0A8J2PPN3-F1
#
_cell.length_a   1.000
_cell.length_b   1.000
_cell.length_c   1.000
_cell.angle_alpha   90.00
_cell.angle_beta   90.00
_cell.angle_gamma   90.00
#
_symmetry.space_group_name_H-M   'P 1'
#
loop_
_entity.id
_entity.type
_entity.pdbx_description
1 polymer ?
#
loop_
_entity_poly.entity_id
_entity_poly.type
_entity_poly.pdbx_seq_one_letter_code
_entity_poly.pdbx_strand_id
1 'polypeptide(L)'
;MNEKSIVNTIRLLENQKIEREIAFQEALDERKRAFELARLQYAYPYKAIASVTVTLISGVATYRHKNLLYLIPIAIALPYLAHETDAFFGRSTARIKRRADLLYRERLAEHEPHVLVADVKHRLKELQRGSDME
;
A
#
# COMPACT_ATOMS: atom_id res chain seq x y z
N MET A 1 0.29 -48.72 12.08
CA MET A 1 0.27 -47.29 11.69
C MET A 1 -0.45 -47.20 10.34
N ASN A 2 -1.64 -46.59 10.28
CA ASN A 2 -2.54 -46.68 9.13
C ASN A 2 -2.15 -45.69 8.03
N GLU A 3 -1.91 -46.19 6.82
CA GLU A 3 -1.61 -45.45 5.58
C GLU A 3 -2.60 -44.30 5.33
N LYS A 4 -3.88 -44.50 5.68
CA LYS A 4 -4.94 -43.49 5.63
C LYS A 4 -4.68 -42.26 6.53
N SER A 5 -4.03 -42.44 7.68
CA SER A 5 -3.70 -41.31 8.56
C SER A 5 -2.57 -40.46 7.99
N ILE A 6 -1.58 -41.09 7.33
CA ILE A 6 -0.45 -40.41 6.71
C ILE A 6 -0.92 -39.54 5.54
N VAL A 7 -1.81 -40.07 4.69
CA VAL A 7 -2.39 -39.32 3.56
C VAL A 7 -3.22 -38.12 4.06
N ASN A 8 -3.97 -38.28 5.15
CA ASN A 8 -4.73 -37.18 5.73
C ASN A 8 -3.82 -36.10 6.34
N THR A 9 -2.72 -36.48 7.00
CA THR A 9 -1.74 -35.52 7.51
C THR A 9 -1.02 -34.76 6.40
N ILE A 10 -0.69 -35.43 5.29
CA ILE A 10 -0.05 -34.79 4.13
C ILE A 10 -1.00 -33.77 3.50
N ARG A 11 -2.27 -34.12 3.27
CA ARG A 11 -3.28 -33.17 2.76
C ARG A 11 -3.47 -31.97 3.68
N LEU A 12 -3.47 -32.18 4.99
CA LEU A 12 -3.62 -31.10 5.95
C LEU A 12 -2.43 -30.13 5.90
N LEU A 13 -1.20 -30.65 5.78
CA LEU A 13 0.00 -29.84 5.62
C LEU A 13 0.03 -29.07 4.30
N GLU A 14 -0.39 -29.70 3.20
CA GLU A 14 -0.50 -29.05 1.89
C GLU A 14 -1.53 -27.91 1.91
N ASN A 15 -2.70 -28.13 2.49
CA ASN A 15 -3.72 -27.10 2.62
C ASN A 15 -3.24 -25.92 3.47
N GLN A 16 -2.59 -26.19 4.61
CA GLN A 16 -1.99 -25.13 5.43
C GLN A 16 -0.91 -24.34 4.70
N LYS A 17 -0.12 -25.00 3.84
CA LYS A 17 0.89 -24.32 3.03
C LYS A 17 0.24 -23.41 2.00
N ILE A 18 -0.82 -23.87 1.34
CA ILE A 18 -1.59 -23.08 0.37
C ILE A 18 -2.24 -21.87 1.05
N GLU A 19 -2.87 -22.05 2.21
CA GLU A 19 -3.48 -20.94 2.97
C GLU A 19 -2.46 -19.88 3.38
N ARG A 20 -1.27 -20.30 3.83
CA ARG A 20 -0.19 -19.37 4.19
C ARG A 20 0.33 -18.59 2.97
N GLU A 21 0.47 -19.26 1.83
CA GLU A 21 0.92 -18.60 0.60
C GLU A 21 -0.12 -17.58 0.13
N ILE A 22 -1.41 -17.93 0.16
CA ILE A 22 -2.50 -17.01 -0.20
C ILE A 22 -2.48 -15.78 0.72
N ALA A 23 -2.40 -15.98 2.03
CA ALA A 23 -2.34 -14.89 3.00
C ALA A 23 -1.10 -14.00 2.81
N PHE A 24 0.04 -14.60 2.43
CA PHE A 24 1.26 -13.87 2.14
C PHE A 24 1.15 -13.03 0.87
N GLN A 25 0.58 -13.59 -0.20
CA GLN A 25 0.35 -12.87 -1.45
C GLN A 25 -0.63 -11.71 -1.25
N GLU A 26 -1.71 -11.93 -0.49
CA GLU A 26 -2.68 -10.89 -0.17
C GLU A 26 -2.04 -9.74 0.62
N ALA A 27 -1.19 -10.05 1.59
CA ALA A 27 -0.43 -9.05 2.35
C ALA A 27 0.56 -8.27 1.46
N LEU A 28 1.20 -8.93 0.49
CA LEU A 28 2.09 -8.26 -0.47
C LEU A 28 1.32 -7.32 -1.40
N ASP A 29 0.16 -7.74 -1.90
CA ASP A 29 -0.67 -6.92 -2.78
C ASP A 29 -1.27 -5.72 -2.04
N GLU A 30 -1.67 -5.90 -0.78
CA GLU A 30 -2.10 -4.80 0.08
C GLU A 30 -0.97 -3.76 0.27
N ARG A 31 0.27 -4.23 0.51
CA ARG A 31 1.45 -3.36 0.60
C ARG A 31 1.78 -2.64 -0.70
N LYS A 32 1.69 -3.30 -1.86
CA LYS A 32 1.92 -2.66 -3.17
C LYS A 32 0.92 -1.53 -3.42
N ARG A 33 -0.36 -1.78 -3.15
CA ARG A 33 -1.41 -0.75 -3.28
C ARG A 33 -1.16 0.44 -2.35
N ALA A 34 -0.79 0.18 -1.10
CA ALA A 34 -0.44 1.23 -0.15
C ALA A 34 0.77 2.05 -0.63
N PHE A 35 1.79 1.39 -1.20
CA PHE A 35 2.98 2.05 -1.74
C PHE A 35 2.68 2.90 -2.97
N GLU A 36 1.86 2.42 -3.90
CA GLU A 36 1.45 3.19 -5.08
C GLU A 36 0.70 4.47 -4.69
N LEU A 37 -0.19 4.38 -3.70
CA LEU A 37 -0.90 5.53 -3.15
C LEU A 37 0.05 6.52 -2.48
N ALA A 38 0.99 6.04 -1.67
CA ALA A 38 1.99 6.90 -1.03
C ALA A 38 2.91 7.58 -2.05
N ARG A 39 3.29 6.87 -3.12
CA ARG A 39 4.12 7.39 -4.21
C ARG A 39 3.40 8.52 -4.97
N LEU A 40 2.12 8.34 -5.28
CA LEU A 40 1.30 9.39 -5.90
C LEU A 40 1.20 10.62 -5.00
N GLN A 41 1.06 10.42 -3.68
CA GLN A 41 0.99 11.52 -2.73
C GLN A 41 2.30 12.32 -2.63
N TYR A 42 3.45 11.65 -2.73
CA TYR A 42 4.75 12.31 -2.63
C TYR A 42 5.09 13.15 -3.87
N ALA A 43 4.72 12.70 -5.07
CA ALA A 43 5.08 13.37 -6.31
C ALA A 43 4.19 14.60 -6.63
N TYR A 44 2.93 14.57 -6.20
CA TYR A 44 1.94 15.60 -6.49
C TYR A 44 2.29 17.02 -6.00
N PRO A 45 2.75 17.26 -4.75
CA PRO A 45 3.03 18.62 -4.28
C PRO A 45 4.11 19.32 -5.11
N TYR A 46 5.14 18.60 -5.55
CA TYR A 46 6.19 19.16 -6.40
C TYR A 46 5.65 19.57 -7.76
N LYS A 47 4.82 18.74 -8.39
CA LYS A 47 4.18 19.04 -9.68
C LYS A 47 3.21 20.21 -9.58
N ALA A 48 2.41 20.25 -8.51
CA ALA A 48 1.50 21.36 -8.23
C ALA A 48 2.27 22.68 -8.05
N ILE A 49 3.34 22.71 -7.25
CA ILE A 49 4.15 23.92 -7.07
C ILE A 49 4.79 24.36 -8.39
N ALA A 50 5.37 23.43 -9.16
CA ALA A 50 5.98 23.73 -10.44
C ALA A 50 4.98 24.36 -11.43
N SER A 51 3.79 23.77 -11.53
CA SER A 51 2.73 24.28 -12.41
C SER A 51 2.23 25.68 -11.99
N VAL A 52 2.00 25.93 -10.70
CA VAL A 52 1.62 27.26 -10.19
C VAL A 52 2.70 28.29 -10.52
N THR A 53 3.97 27.91 -10.35
CA THR A 53 5.10 28.78 -10.69
C THR A 53 5.13 29.11 -12.18
N VAL A 54 4.92 28.11 -13.05
CA VAL A 54 4.82 28.32 -14.51
C VAL A 54 3.65 29.24 -14.86
N THR A 55 2.49 29.05 -14.24
CA THR A 55 1.33 29.92 -14.47
C THR A 55 1.59 31.36 -14.05
N LEU A 56 2.27 31.59 -12.92
CA LEU A 56 2.65 32.93 -12.47
C LEU A 56 3.66 33.59 -13.43
N ILE A 57 4.71 32.87 -13.83
CA ILE A 57 5.73 33.40 -14.76
C ILE A 57 5.09 33.73 -16.11
N SER A 58 4.29 32.82 -16.66
CA SER A 58 3.55 33.02 -17.91
C SER A 58 2.58 34.20 -17.81
N GLY A 59 1.83 34.33 -16.70
CA GLY A 59 0.92 35.44 -16.49
C GLY A 59 1.64 36.80 -16.43
N VAL A 60 2.76 36.88 -15.71
CA VAL A 60 3.59 38.08 -15.66
C VAL A 60 4.19 38.41 -17.04
N ALA A 61 4.65 37.40 -17.77
CA ALA A 61 5.17 37.58 -19.13
C ALA A 61 4.09 38.09 -20.10
N THR A 62 2.87 37.53 -20.06
CA THR A 62 1.73 38.01 -20.85
C THR A 62 1.39 39.45 -20.50
N TYR A 63 1.36 39.81 -19.21
CA TYR A 63 1.07 41.19 -18.79
C TYR A 63 2.13 42.18 -19.27
N ARG A 64 3.41 41.84 -19.15
CA ARG A 64 4.51 42.74 -19.50
C ARG A 64 4.70 42.88 -21.01
N HIS A 65 4.61 41.78 -21.75
CA HIS A 65 4.87 41.78 -23.20
C HIS A 65 3.60 41.93 -24.04
N LYS A 66 2.40 41.95 -23.42
CA LYS A 66 1.08 41.96 -24.09
C LYS A 66 0.94 40.88 -25.18
N ASN A 67 1.69 39.78 -25.04
CA ASN A 67 1.71 38.70 -26.02
C ASN A 67 0.99 37.48 -25.45
N LEU A 68 -0.06 37.05 -26.14
CA LEU A 68 -0.89 35.90 -25.77
C LEU A 68 -0.16 34.56 -25.92
N LEU A 69 0.93 34.49 -26.68
CA LEU A 69 1.68 33.24 -26.85
C LEU A 69 2.26 32.70 -25.52
N TYR A 70 2.48 33.57 -24.54
CA TYR A 70 2.95 33.16 -23.21
C TYR A 70 1.89 32.38 -22.38
N LEU A 71 0.63 32.31 -22.83
CA LEU A 71 -0.42 31.49 -22.22
C LEU A 71 -0.41 30.02 -22.69
N ILE A 72 0.33 29.68 -23.75
CA ILE A 72 0.39 28.30 -24.27
C ILE A 72 0.81 27.28 -23.19
N PRO A 73 1.84 27.52 -22.36
CA PRO A 73 2.20 26.62 -21.26
C PRO A 73 1.07 26.43 -20.25
N ILE A 74 0.28 27.47 -19.99
CA ILE A 74 -0.87 27.41 -19.08
C ILE A 74 -1.98 26.53 -19.66
N ALA A 75 -2.26 26.67 -20.96
CA ALA A 75 -3.28 25.88 -21.65
C ALA A 75 -2.97 24.37 -21.63
N ILE A 76 -1.69 23.98 -21.66
CA ILE A 76 -1.25 22.58 -21.58
C ILE A 76 -1.16 22.10 -20.12
N ALA A 77 -0.70 22.96 -19.21
CA ALA A 77 -0.53 22.59 -17.80
C ALA A 77 -1.86 22.41 -17.06
N LEU A 78 -2.90 23.19 -17.39
CA LEU A 78 -4.21 23.16 -16.73
C LEU A 78 -4.90 21.77 -16.80
N PRO A 79 -5.06 21.16 -17.99
CA PRO A 79 -5.67 19.83 -18.10
C PRO A 79 -4.85 18.74 -17.39
N TYR A 80 -3.53 18.82 -17.49
CA TYR A 80 -2.63 17.87 -16.84
C TYR A 80 -2.75 17.94 -15.32
N LEU A 81 -2.75 19.15 -14.77
CA LEU A 81 -3.01 19.39 -13.35
C LEU A 81 -4.39 18.90 -12.95
N ALA A 82 -5.44 19.24 -13.71
CA ALA A 82 -6.80 18.82 -13.38
C ALA A 82 -6.88 17.29 -13.25
N HIS A 83 -6.28 16.55 -14.18
CA HIS A 83 -6.20 15.09 -14.13
C HIS A 83 -5.42 14.58 -12.90
N GLU A 84 -4.25 15.17 -12.59
CA GLU A 84 -3.48 14.78 -11.40
C GLU A 84 -4.17 15.17 -10.10
N THR A 85 -4.84 16.31 -10.06
CA THR A 85 -5.60 16.78 -8.91
C THR A 85 -6.77 15.86 -8.62
N ASP A 86 -7.49 15.39 -9.65
CA ASP A 86 -8.58 14.42 -9.51
C ASP A 86 -8.05 13.05 -9.08
N ALA A 87 -6.88 12.62 -9.59
CA ALA A 87 -6.22 11.40 -9.12
C ALA A 87 -5.78 11.49 -7.64
N PHE A 88 -5.32 12.66 -7.18
CA PHE A 88 -4.84 12.88 -5.81
C PHE A 88 -5.97 13.12 -4.80
N PHE A 89 -6.91 14.03 -5.12
CA PHE A 89 -8.06 14.39 -4.27
C PHE A 89 -9.29 13.49 -4.49
N GLY A 90 -9.22 12.59 -5.47
CA GLY A 90 -10.32 11.71 -5.82
C GLY A 90 -10.95 11.05 -4.60
N ARG A 91 -12.27 10.88 -4.67
CA ARG A 91 -13.15 10.31 -3.63
C ARG A 91 -12.70 8.95 -3.08
N SER A 92 -11.66 8.33 -3.65
CA SER A 92 -11.03 7.11 -3.21
C SER A 92 -9.96 7.35 -2.14
N THR A 93 -9.09 8.38 -2.21
CA THR A 93 -7.95 8.51 -1.28
C THR A 93 -8.39 8.77 0.16
N ALA A 94 -9.36 9.65 0.38
CA ALA A 94 -9.95 9.88 1.71
C ALA A 94 -10.71 8.64 2.24
N ARG A 95 -11.36 7.89 1.34
CA ARG A 95 -12.07 6.65 1.68
C ARG A 95 -11.09 5.52 1.98
N ILE A 96 -9.98 5.45 1.26
CA ILE A 96 -8.90 4.48 1.42
C ILE A 96 -8.17 4.77 2.73
N LYS A 97 -7.86 6.04 3.04
CA LYS A 97 -7.27 6.40 4.33
C LYS A 97 -8.20 6.05 5.48
N ARG A 98 -9.50 6.37 5.39
CA ARG A 98 -10.48 5.98 6.41
C ARG A 98 -10.62 4.46 6.55
N ARG A 99 -10.61 3.71 5.43
CA ARG A 99 -10.68 2.24 5.46
C ARG A 99 -9.39 1.62 6.00
N ALA A 100 -8.23 2.17 5.66
CA ALA A 100 -6.93 1.73 6.17
C ALA A 100 -6.81 2.03 7.68
N ASP A 101 -7.24 3.20 8.13
CA ASP A 101 -7.28 3.54 9.56
C ASP A 101 -8.27 2.65 10.34
N LEU A 102 -9.41 2.30 9.73
CA LEU A 102 -10.35 1.34 10.30
C LEU A 102 -9.75 -0.07 10.38
N LEU A 103 -9.18 -0.58 9.30
CA LEU A 103 -8.49 -1.89 9.26
C LEU A 103 -7.31 -1.95 10.23
N TYR A 104 -6.57 -0.86 10.39
CA TYR A 104 -5.47 -0.76 11.34
C TYR A 104 -5.98 -0.82 12.79
N ARG A 105 -7.08 -0.12 13.08
CA ARG A 105 -7.73 -0.15 14.40
C ARG A 105 -8.41 -1.48 14.70
N GLU A 106 -9.08 -2.08 13.73
CA GLU A 106 -9.68 -3.42 13.85
C GLU A 106 -8.59 -4.47 14.06
N ARG A 107 -7.49 -4.46 13.30
CA ARG A 107 -6.37 -5.38 13.56
C ARG A 107 -5.70 -5.16 14.91
N LEU A 108 -5.59 -3.91 15.39
CA LEU A 108 -5.11 -3.62 16.75
C LEU A 108 -6.07 -4.12 17.84
N ALA A 109 -7.37 -4.16 17.56
CA ALA A 109 -8.40 -4.59 18.49
C ALA A 109 -8.62 -6.12 18.47
N GLU A 110 -8.36 -6.78 17.34
CA GLU A 110 -8.72 -8.18 17.09
C GLU A 110 -7.52 -9.14 17.21
N HIS A 111 -6.27 -8.66 17.23
CA HIS A 111 -5.09 -9.51 17.38
C HIS A 111 -4.34 -9.28 18.70
N GLU A 112 -4.42 -10.28 19.58
CA GLU A 112 -3.33 -10.71 20.46
C GLU A 112 -2.00 -10.78 19.67
N PRO A 113 -0.83 -10.62 20.33
CA PRO A 113 0.40 -10.16 19.70
C PRO A 113 0.75 -11.06 18.50
N HIS A 114 1.16 -10.43 17.40
CA HIS A 114 1.75 -11.13 16.26
C HIS A 114 2.64 -12.25 16.78
N VAL A 115 2.41 -13.49 16.32
CA VAL A 115 3.33 -14.59 16.62
C VAL A 115 4.67 -14.19 16.04
N LEU A 116 5.50 -13.56 16.89
CA LEU A 116 6.82 -13.13 16.52
C LEU A 116 7.58 -14.39 16.14
N VAL A 117 8.52 -14.27 15.21
CA VAL A 117 9.47 -15.34 14.92
C VAL A 117 10.16 -15.83 16.22
N ALA A 118 10.22 -14.99 17.25
CA ALA A 118 10.62 -15.33 18.60
C ALA A 118 9.70 -16.36 19.30
N ASP A 119 8.38 -16.22 19.19
CA ASP A 119 7.41 -17.18 19.74
C ASP A 119 7.45 -18.52 19.00
N VAL A 120 7.64 -18.50 17.68
CA VAL A 120 7.85 -19.72 16.90
C VAL A 120 9.14 -20.42 17.33
N LYS A 121 10.23 -19.67 17.55
CA LYS A 121 11.48 -20.23 18.09
C LYS A 121 11.33 -20.77 19.50
N HIS A 122 10.52 -20.12 20.34
CA HIS A 122 10.26 -20.58 21.71
C HIS A 122 9.50 -21.91 21.70
N ARG A 123 8.39 -21.99 20.95
CA ARG A 123 7.58 -23.20 20.79
C ARG A 123 8.37 -24.35 20.16
N LEU A 124 9.24 -24.05 19.19
CA LEU A 124 10.13 -25.05 18.59
C LEU A 124 11.10 -25.63 19.63
N LYS A 125 11.62 -24.79 20.52
CA LYS A 125 12.55 -25.20 21.58
C LYS A 125 11.87 -26.02 22.68
N GLU A 126 10.60 -25.74 22.97
CA GLU A 126 9.76 -26.55 23.87
C GLU A 126 9.45 -27.93 23.28
N LEU A 127 9.12 -28.00 21.99
CA LEU A 127 8.90 -29.28 21.29
C LEU A 127 10.17 -30.14 21.23
N GLN A 128 11.33 -29.51 21.01
CA GLN A 128 12.60 -30.21 20.98
C GLN A 128 12.98 -30.78 22.37
N ARG A 129 12.71 -30.03 23.45
CA ARG A 129 12.86 -30.52 24.83
C ARG A 129 11.90 -31.64 25.21
N GLY A 130 10.68 -31.64 24.68
CA GLY A 130 9.72 -32.72 24.90
C GLY A 130 10.14 -34.03 24.23
N SER A 131 10.79 -33.93 23.07
CA SER A 131 11.32 -35.09 22.33
C SER A 131 12.59 -35.70 22.92
N ASP A 132 13.36 -34.94 23.70
CA ASP A 132 14.58 -35.41 24.36
C ASP A 132 14.31 -36.09 25.73
N MET A 133 13.05 -36.05 26.19
CA MET A 133 12.59 -36.59 27.49
C MET A 133 11.74 -37.87 27.35
N GLU A 134 11.56 -38.37 26.13
CA GLU A 134 11.06 -39.73 25.82
C GLU A 134 12.21 -40.63 25.34
#